data_AF-A0A3M1S4G3-F1
#
_entry.id   AF-A0A3M1S4G3-F1
#
_cell.length_a   1.000
_cell.length_b   1.000
_cell.length_c   1.000
_cell.angle_alpha   90.00
_cell.angle_beta   90.00
_cell.angle_gamma   90.00
#
_symmetry.space_group_name_H-M   'P 1'
#
loop_
_entity.id
_entity.type
_entity.pdbx_description
1 polymer ?
#
loop_
_entity_poly.entity_id
_entity_poly.type
_entity_poly.pdbx_seq_one_letter_code
_entity_poly.pdbx_strand_id
1 'polypeptide(L)'
;ATLLPTLASPVLQLPPPAQWSVLTRAGAETSWNGSGVRRVIASYRLQDPDNVEPAELASATHVYWGSTEQFLRYRGRLPPQAVHACGAGKTAEALRRHGIEPLVFPSRREWQAWLD
;
A
#
# COMPACT_ATOMS: atom_id res chain seq x y z
N ALA A 1 8.45 10.31 30.50
CA ALA A 1 9.55 10.89 29.69
C ALA A 1 8.95 11.43 28.40
N THR A 2 9.19 12.69 28.08
CA THR A 2 8.71 13.30 26.82
C THR A 2 9.58 12.79 25.67
N LEU A 3 8.98 12.33 24.57
CA LEU A 3 9.70 11.83 23.40
C LEU A 3 10.43 12.94 22.62
N LEU A 4 10.01 14.20 22.79
CA LEU A 4 10.47 15.34 21.99
C LEU A 4 11.99 15.59 22.05
N PRO A 5 12.64 15.62 23.23
CA PRO A 5 14.08 15.82 23.32
C PRO A 5 14.88 14.70 22.63
N THR A 6 14.39 13.46 22.71
CA THR A 6 14.99 12.32 22.02
C THR A 6 14.86 12.48 20.50
N LEU A 7 13.67 12.84 20.00
CA LEU A 7 13.42 13.06 18.57
C LEU A 7 14.18 14.26 17.99
N ALA A 8 14.47 15.27 18.82
CA ALA A 8 15.29 16.42 18.46
C ALA A 8 16.81 16.15 18.59
N SER A 9 17.21 14.96 19.03
CA SER A 9 18.61 14.61 19.21
C SER A 9 19.36 14.61 17.86
N PRO A 10 20.51 15.30 17.76
CA PRO A 10 21.33 15.31 16.55
C PRO A 10 21.79 13.91 16.13
N VAL A 11 21.89 12.97 17.08
CA VAL A 11 22.29 11.58 16.85
C VAL A 11 21.34 10.89 15.86
N LEU A 12 20.04 11.23 15.88
CA LEU A 12 19.05 10.63 14.99
C LEU A 12 19.06 11.24 13.58
N GLN A 13 19.71 12.38 13.38
CA GLN A 13 19.79 13.11 12.10
C GLN A 13 18.41 13.34 11.44
N LEU A 14 17.35 13.48 12.25
CA LEU A 14 16.01 13.74 11.75
C LEU A 14 15.82 15.26 11.55
N PRO A 15 14.95 15.71 10.62
CA PRO A 15 14.58 17.11 10.51
C PRO A 15 13.99 17.64 11.83
N PRO A 16 13.90 18.97 12.04
CA PRO A 16 13.21 19.51 13.22
C PRO A 16 11.75 19.02 13.31
N PRO A 17 11.23 18.62 14.50
CA PRO A 17 9.87 18.10 14.64
C PRO A 17 8.76 19.02 14.12
N ALA A 18 8.96 20.35 14.17
CA ALA A 18 8.03 21.33 13.58
C ALA A 18 7.88 21.19 12.05
N GLN A 19 8.77 20.47 11.39
CA GLN A 19 8.74 20.18 9.97
C GLN A 19 8.11 18.80 9.66
N TRP A 20 7.62 18.07 10.66
CA TRP A 20 7.05 16.74 10.46
C TRP A 20 5.53 16.86 10.37
N SER A 21 4.94 16.46 9.25
CA SER A 21 3.49 16.30 9.13
C SER A 21 3.09 14.84 9.00
N VAL A 22 3.90 14.04 8.30
CA VAL A 22 3.67 12.60 8.13
C VAL A 22 5.00 11.85 8.22
N LEU A 23 5.05 10.81 9.04
CA LEU A 23 6.07 9.77 9.00
C LEU A 23 5.49 8.56 8.26
N THR A 24 6.16 8.08 7.21
CA THR A 24 5.61 7.02 6.36
C THR A 24 6.69 6.07 5.87
N ARG A 25 6.30 5.04 5.10
CA ARG A 25 7.27 4.16 4.46
C ARG A 25 7.91 4.83 3.26
N ALA A 26 9.14 4.42 2.95
CA ALA A 26 9.75 4.76 1.68
C ALA A 26 8.86 4.33 0.50
N GLY A 27 8.74 5.20 -0.50
CA GLY A 27 7.91 5.04 -1.70
C GLY A 27 6.46 5.53 -1.55
N ALA A 28 6.00 5.90 -0.34
CA ALA A 28 4.65 6.44 -0.13
C ALA A 28 4.57 7.97 -0.21
N GLU A 29 5.71 8.67 -0.29
CA GLU A 29 5.83 10.13 -0.29
C GLU A 29 5.02 10.75 -1.43
N THR A 30 5.09 10.15 -2.63
CA THR A 30 4.35 10.61 -3.81
C THR A 30 2.84 10.61 -3.59
N SER A 31 2.30 9.60 -2.89
CA SER A 31 0.86 9.55 -2.59
C SER A 31 0.45 10.68 -1.65
N TRP A 32 1.25 10.97 -0.62
CA TRP A 32 0.99 12.05 0.33
C TRP A 32 1.13 13.43 -0.30
N ASN A 33 2.18 13.63 -1.09
CA ASN A 33 2.39 14.85 -1.86
C ASN A 33 1.23 15.11 -2.83
N GLY A 34 0.75 14.07 -3.51
CA GLY A 34 -0.42 14.13 -4.40
C GLY A 34 -1.72 14.48 -3.67
N SER A 35 -1.83 14.20 -2.37
CA SER A 35 -2.93 14.62 -1.50
C SER A 35 -2.72 16.01 -0.86
N GLY A 36 -1.68 16.75 -1.27
CA GLY A 36 -1.39 18.11 -0.79
C GLY A 36 -0.52 18.19 0.46
N VAL A 37 -0.08 17.07 1.04
CA VAL A 37 0.79 17.06 2.22
C VAL A 37 2.25 17.17 1.78
N ARG A 38 2.92 18.27 2.11
CA ARG A 38 4.29 18.55 1.62
C ARG A 38 5.44 18.15 2.56
N ARG A 39 5.13 17.87 3.83
CA ARG A 39 6.11 17.62 4.89
C ARG A 39 6.10 16.15 5.30
N VAL A 40 6.61 15.31 4.41
CA VAL A 40 6.56 13.85 4.52
C VAL A 40 7.97 13.31 4.70
N ILE A 41 8.18 12.46 5.70
CA ILE A 41 9.46 11.83 5.99
C ILE A 41 9.28 10.31 5.86
N ALA A 42 10.08 9.69 4.99
CA ALA A 42 10.20 8.24 4.96
C ALA A 42 11.03 7.76 6.15
N SER A 43 10.39 7.11 7.12
CA SER A 43 11.00 6.67 8.36
C SER A 43 11.22 5.16 8.46
N TYR A 44 10.58 4.37 7.58
CA TYR A 44 10.74 2.93 7.54
C TYR A 44 10.65 2.38 6.11
N ARG A 45 11.09 1.13 5.92
CA ARG A 45 10.89 0.38 4.67
C ARG A 45 10.16 -0.91 5.01
N LEU A 46 9.23 -1.30 4.15
CA LEU A 46 8.68 -2.64 4.20
C LEU A 46 9.67 -3.57 3.51
N GLN A 47 10.20 -4.54 4.25
CA GLN A 47 10.79 -5.72 3.66
C GLN A 47 9.64 -6.69 3.38
N ASP A 48 9.14 -6.66 2.15
CA ASP A 48 8.24 -7.73 1.71
C ASP A 48 9.12 -8.86 1.19
N PRO A 49 9.19 -10.01 1.86
CA PRO A 49 9.70 -11.20 1.20
C PRO A 49 8.72 -11.56 0.08
N ASP A 50 9.23 -11.87 -1.11
CA ASP A 50 8.44 -12.27 -2.28
C ASP A 50 7.95 -13.72 -2.04
N ASN A 51 7.04 -13.87 -1.07
CA ASN A 51 6.57 -15.15 -0.54
C ASN A 51 5.43 -15.76 -1.35
N VAL A 52 5.04 -15.13 -2.46
CA VAL A 52 3.99 -15.67 -3.32
C VAL A 52 4.66 -16.43 -4.45
N GLU A 53 4.43 -17.74 -4.48
CA GLU A 53 4.98 -18.61 -5.50
C GLU A 53 4.45 -18.19 -6.88
N PRO A 54 5.31 -18.08 -7.92
CA PRO A 54 4.87 -17.68 -9.26
C PRO A 54 3.72 -18.54 -9.81
N ALA A 55 3.68 -19.83 -9.47
CA ALA A 55 2.64 -20.76 -9.88
C ALA A 55 1.26 -20.44 -9.25
N GLU A 56 1.24 -19.90 -8.03
CA GLU A 56 -0.01 -19.47 -7.38
C GLU A 56 -0.58 -18.24 -8.08
N LEU A 57 0.28 -17.27 -8.44
CA LEU A 57 -0.16 -16.09 -9.20
C LEU A 57 -0.71 -16.47 -10.57
N ALA A 58 -0.03 -17.37 -11.29
CA ALA A 58 -0.43 -17.77 -12.63
C ALA A 58 -1.74 -18.58 -12.67
N SER A 59 -2.16 -19.17 -11.55
CA SER A 59 -3.40 -19.94 -11.45
C SER A 59 -4.52 -19.21 -10.71
N ALA A 60 -4.26 -18.02 -10.17
CA ALA A 60 -5.23 -17.25 -9.40
C ALA A 60 -6.42 -16.78 -10.27
N THR A 61 -7.62 -17.21 -9.89
CA THR A 61 -8.88 -16.75 -10.50
C THR A 61 -9.44 -15.50 -9.83
N HIS A 62 -9.14 -15.31 -8.54
CA HIS A 62 -9.60 -14.18 -7.73
C HIS A 62 -8.44 -13.66 -6.88
N VAL A 63 -8.28 -12.34 -6.79
CA VAL A 63 -7.19 -11.71 -6.03
C VAL A 63 -7.72 -10.54 -5.22
N TYR A 64 -7.41 -10.51 -3.92
CA TYR A 64 -7.69 -9.38 -3.06
C TYR A 64 -6.44 -8.55 -2.80
N TRP A 65 -6.50 -7.25 -3.10
CA TRP A 65 -5.38 -6.32 -2.96
C TRP A 65 -5.45 -5.56 -1.64
N GLY A 66 -4.42 -5.74 -0.80
CA GLY A 66 -4.25 -4.97 0.44
C GLY A 66 -3.69 -3.57 0.19
N SER A 67 -2.98 -3.36 -0.92
CA SER A 67 -2.40 -2.08 -1.29
C SER A 67 -2.23 -1.93 -2.80
N THR A 68 -2.12 -0.67 -3.25
CA THR A 68 -1.76 -0.33 -4.63
C THR A 68 -0.40 -0.92 -5.03
N GLU A 69 0.56 -0.97 -4.11
CA GLU A 69 1.90 -1.49 -4.39
C GLU A 69 1.90 -2.99 -4.68
N GLN A 70 1.10 -3.78 -3.95
CA GLN A 70 0.93 -5.19 -4.24
C GLN A 70 0.33 -5.40 -5.64
N PHE A 71 -0.71 -4.63 -5.98
CA PHE A 71 -1.30 -4.67 -7.31
C PHE A 71 -0.28 -4.37 -8.41
N LEU A 72 0.45 -3.27 -8.30
CA LEU A 72 1.44 -2.88 -9.31
C LEU A 72 2.56 -3.91 -9.47
N ARG A 73 2.98 -4.55 -8.37
CA ARG A 73 4.03 -5.57 -8.35
C ARG A 73 3.60 -6.85 -9.07
N TYR A 74 2.38 -7.35 -8.78
CA TYR A 74 1.97 -8.69 -9.21
C TYR A 74 1.03 -8.73 -10.41
N ARG A 75 0.39 -7.63 -10.81
CA ARG A 75 -0.60 -7.62 -11.90
C ARG A 75 -0.12 -8.23 -13.22
N GLY A 76 1.17 -8.12 -13.53
CA GLY A 76 1.75 -8.67 -14.76
C GLY A 76 1.96 -10.19 -14.74
N ARG A 77 1.74 -10.83 -13.58
CA ARG A 77 1.90 -12.27 -13.37
C ARG A 77 0.55 -13.00 -13.24
N LEU A 78 -0.56 -12.26 -13.30
CA LEU A 78 -1.91 -12.80 -13.16
C LEU A 78 -2.52 -13.15 -14.53
N PRO A 79 -3.45 -14.12 -14.58
CA PRO A 79 -4.29 -14.33 -15.75
C PRO A 79 -5.08 -13.07 -16.12
N PRO A 80 -5.25 -12.75 -17.42
CA PRO A 80 -6.06 -11.62 -17.87
C PRO A 80 -7.51 -11.62 -17.35
N GLN A 81 -8.06 -12.80 -17.08
CA GLN A 81 -9.42 -13.02 -16.60
C GLN A 81 -9.53 -13.06 -15.06
N ALA A 82 -8.46 -12.80 -14.32
CA ALA A 82 -8.51 -12.80 -12.86
C ALA A 82 -9.46 -11.71 -12.36
N VAL A 83 -10.31 -12.05 -11.39
CA VAL A 83 -11.20 -11.10 -10.72
C VAL A 83 -10.40 -10.34 -9.67
N HIS A 84 -10.40 -9.02 -9.77
CA HIS A 84 -9.72 -8.14 -8.82
C HIS A 84 -10.69 -7.63 -7.76
N ALA A 85 -10.34 -7.80 -6.48
CA ALA A 85 -11.08 -7.29 -5.34
C ALA A 85 -10.18 -6.42 -4.44
N CYS A 86 -10.76 -5.46 -3.73
CA CYS A 86 -10.04 -4.68 -2.73
C CYS A 86 -10.98 -3.98 -1.74
N GLY A 87 -10.39 -3.29 -0.76
CA GLY A 87 -11.11 -2.31 0.05
C GLY A 87 -11.42 -1.03 -0.73
N ALA A 88 -12.33 -0.21 -0.19
CA ALA A 88 -12.58 1.13 -0.74
C ALA A 88 -11.35 2.05 -0.60
N GLY A 89 -11.29 3.09 -1.45
CA GLY A 89 -10.27 4.13 -1.39
C GLY A 89 -9.12 3.97 -2.40
N LYS A 90 -7.89 4.28 -1.97
CA LYS A 90 -6.73 4.48 -2.87
C LYS A 90 -6.40 3.29 -3.77
N THR A 91 -6.58 2.07 -3.26
CA THR A 91 -6.35 0.84 -4.05
C THR A 91 -7.40 0.73 -5.16
N ALA A 92 -8.69 0.87 -4.85
CA ALA A 92 -9.76 0.83 -5.84
C ALA A 92 -9.57 1.91 -6.93
N GLU A 93 -9.22 3.13 -6.54
CA GLU A 93 -8.89 4.22 -7.47
C GLU A 93 -7.70 3.88 -8.36
N ALA A 94 -6.68 3.22 -7.82
CA ALA A 94 -5.51 2.81 -8.58
C ALA A 94 -5.83 1.73 -9.60
N LEU A 95 -6.65 0.73 -9.24
CA LEU A 95 -7.10 -0.30 -10.18
C LEU A 95 -7.90 0.33 -11.33
N ARG A 96 -8.84 1.23 -11.02
CA ARG A 96 -9.63 1.95 -12.05
C ARG A 96 -8.76 2.79 -12.99
N ARG A 97 -7.75 3.49 -12.46
CA ARG A 97 -6.76 4.22 -13.28
C ARG A 97 -5.96 3.31 -14.23
N HIS A 98 -5.94 2.01 -13.96
CA HIS A 98 -5.32 0.99 -14.80
C HIS A 98 -6.33 0.18 -15.63
N GLY A 99 -7.57 0.66 -15.77
CA GLY A 99 -8.59 0.03 -16.60
C GLY A 99 -9.23 -1.21 -16.00
N ILE A 100 -9.00 -1.47 -14.70
CA ILE A 100 -9.59 -2.59 -13.98
C ILE A 100 -10.71 -2.05 -13.09
N GLU A 101 -11.92 -2.58 -13.23
CA GLU A 101 -13.01 -2.31 -12.28
C GLU A 101 -13.00 -3.37 -11.18
N PRO A 102 -12.59 -3.02 -9.93
CA PRO A 102 -12.50 -4.00 -8.87
C PRO A 102 -13.83 -4.20 -8.15
N LEU A 103 -14.04 -5.41 -7.64
CA LEU A 103 -15.06 -5.66 -6.62
C LEU A 103 -14.62 -5.03 -5.29
N VAL A 104 -15.42 -4.13 -4.75
CA VAL A 104 -15.10 -3.41 -3.51
C VAL A 104 -15.80 -4.08 -2.34
N PHE A 105 -15.02 -4.51 -1.34
CA PHE A 105 -15.52 -5.12 -0.11
C PHE A 105 -15.14 -4.29 1.12
N PRO A 106 -15.93 -4.32 2.20
CA PRO A 106 -15.57 -3.65 3.45
C PRO A 106 -14.30 -4.21 4.10
N SER A 107 -14.02 -5.51 3.91
CA SER A 107 -12.84 -6.17 4.43
C SER A 107 -12.47 -7.42 3.62
N ARG A 108 -11.24 -7.93 3.80
CA ARG A 108 -10.80 -9.22 3.25
C ARG A 108 -11.70 -10.37 3.71
N ARG A 109 -12.22 -10.30 4.94
CA ARG A 109 -13.11 -11.34 5.50
C ARG A 109 -14.42 -11.44 4.73
N GLU A 110 -15.04 -10.30 4.43
CA GLU A 110 -16.29 -10.25 3.65
C GLU A 110 -16.07 -10.73 2.22
N TRP A 111 -14.92 -10.41 1.62
CA TRP A 111 -14.54 -10.96 0.32
C TRP A 111 -14.38 -12.48 0.34
N GLN A 112 -13.73 -13.03 1.38
CA GLN A 112 -13.58 -14.48 1.53
C GLN A 112 -14.94 -15.17 1.66
N ALA A 113 -15.85 -14.61 2.48
CA ALA A 113 -17.21 -15.14 2.62
C ALA A 113 -18.04 -15.06 1.33
N TRP A 114 -17.68 -14.19 0.38
CA TRP A 114 -18.33 -14.10 -0.94
C TRP A 114 -17.79 -15.14 -1.94
N LEU A 115 -16.59 -15.68 -1.72
CA LEU A 115 -16.00 -16.73 -2.56
C LEU A 115 -16.53 -18.13 -2.22
N ASP A 116 -17.00 -18.33 -0.99
CA ASP A 116 -17.61 -19.56 -0.49
C ASP A 116 -19.06 -19.73 -1.00
#